data_AF-V5H1L0-F1
#
_entry.id   AF-V5H1L0-F1
#
_cell.length_a   1.000
_cell.length_b   1.000
_cell.length_c   1.000
_cell.angle_alpha   90.00
_cell.angle_beta   90.00
_cell.angle_gamma   90.00
#
_symmetry.space_group_name_H-M   'P 1'
#
loop_
_entity.id
_entity.type
_entity.pdbx_description
1 polymer ?
#
loop_
_entity_poly.entity_id
_entity_poly.type
_entity_poly.pdbx_seq_one_letter_code
_entity_poly.pdbx_strand_id
1 'polypeptide(L)'
;VSKPIGGFKPDEPGTSSISNMAEGRDKELPSFWIPSMTPSSKKSKLQKPDATIYCPISQRPLKVKDLIDVKFTPVNDPDDKKSIHVRENRYMCAVTHDILSNSVPCAVLRPTGDVVTMECVEKIIKKDWIHPLTSKKLTAKDIIVMQRGGTGYALTNVKLNAKQERPALQA
;
A
#
# COMPACT_ATOMS: atom_id res chain seq x y z
N VAL A 1 -46.69 -25.84 -10.77
CA VAL A 1 -47.41 -25.81 -9.48
C VAL A 1 -46.44 -26.23 -8.40
N SER A 2 -45.90 -25.24 -7.69
CA SER A 2 -44.86 -25.35 -6.66
C SER A 2 -45.47 -25.77 -5.32
N LYS A 3 -44.83 -26.73 -4.64
CA LYS A 3 -45.11 -27.03 -3.22
C LYS A 3 -44.45 -25.94 -2.35
N PRO A 4 -45.10 -25.45 -1.28
CA PRO A 4 -44.50 -24.46 -0.41
C PRO A 4 -43.41 -25.10 0.48
N ILE A 5 -42.29 -24.40 0.58
CA ILE A 5 -41.22 -24.65 1.55
C ILE A 5 -41.72 -24.21 2.92
N GLY A 6 -41.71 -25.15 3.88
CA GLY A 6 -42.11 -24.92 5.27
C GLY A 6 -41.26 -23.83 5.92
N GLY A 7 -41.94 -22.99 6.71
CA GLY A 7 -41.38 -21.82 7.37
C GLY A 7 -40.38 -22.13 8.49
N PHE A 8 -39.57 -21.09 8.74
CA PHE A 8 -38.76 -20.80 9.92
C PHE A 8 -38.69 -21.89 11.01
N LYS A 9 -37.51 -22.50 11.12
CA LYS A 9 -37.05 -23.07 12.39
C LYS A 9 -36.66 -21.90 13.31
N PRO A 10 -37.09 -21.87 14.59
CA PRO A 10 -36.57 -20.89 15.52
C PRO A 10 -35.12 -21.25 15.87
N ASP A 11 -34.22 -20.29 15.64
CA ASP A 11 -32.84 -20.34 16.11
C ASP A 11 -32.77 -20.37 17.64
N GLU A 12 -31.69 -20.99 18.15
CA GLU A 12 -31.35 -21.13 19.56
C GLU A 12 -31.48 -19.82 20.35
N PRO A 13 -31.84 -19.86 21.65
CA PRO A 13 -31.99 -18.65 22.46
C PRO A 13 -30.63 -17.99 22.68
N GLY A 14 -30.31 -16.98 21.87
CA GLY A 14 -29.32 -15.98 22.19
C GLY A 14 -29.74 -15.23 23.45
N THR A 15 -29.28 -15.70 24.61
CA THR A 15 -29.52 -15.06 25.90
C THR A 15 -28.67 -13.81 26.05
N SER A 16 -29.12 -12.72 25.44
CA SER A 16 -28.85 -11.38 25.99
C SER A 16 -30.12 -10.55 25.87
N SER A 17 -31.11 -10.92 26.69
CA SER A 17 -32.28 -10.09 26.89
C SER A 17 -31.83 -8.70 27.37
N ILE A 18 -32.32 -7.65 26.71
CA ILE A 18 -32.06 -6.24 27.03
C ILE A 18 -32.66 -5.86 28.41
N SER A 19 -33.50 -6.73 28.99
CA SER A 19 -34.12 -6.50 30.28
C SER A 19 -33.24 -6.95 31.45
N ASN A 20 -33.00 -6.06 32.40
CA ASN A 20 -32.32 -6.36 33.67
C ASN A 20 -33.21 -7.09 34.69
N MET A 21 -34.35 -7.63 34.25
CA MET A 21 -35.35 -8.26 35.12
C MET A 21 -35.01 -9.72 35.47
N ALA A 22 -34.03 -10.33 34.79
CA ALA A 22 -33.56 -11.69 35.08
C ALA A 22 -32.21 -11.68 35.80
N GLU A 23 -31.97 -12.71 36.62
CA GLU A 23 -30.69 -12.98 37.32
C GLU A 23 -30.32 -12.01 38.47
N GLY A 24 -31.32 -11.42 39.17
CA GLY A 24 -31.06 -10.61 40.38
C GLY A 24 -30.38 -9.25 40.12
N ARG A 25 -30.41 -8.79 38.86
CA ARG A 25 -29.97 -7.47 38.40
C ARG A 25 -31.11 -6.44 38.37
N ASP A 26 -32.24 -6.76 39.01
CA ASP A 26 -33.44 -5.94 39.13
C ASP A 26 -33.19 -4.59 39.83
N LYS A 27 -32.18 -4.55 40.70
CA LYS A 27 -31.75 -3.34 41.43
C LYS A 27 -30.71 -2.51 40.68
N GLU A 28 -30.09 -3.07 39.65
CA GLU A 28 -29.13 -2.37 38.80
C GLU A 28 -29.87 -1.75 37.62
N LEU A 29 -30.33 -0.51 37.79
CA LEU A 29 -30.95 0.28 36.72
C LEU A 29 -29.85 1.02 35.93
N PRO A 30 -29.51 0.60 34.69
CA PRO A 30 -28.52 1.27 33.85
C PRO A 30 -29.14 2.56 33.34
N SER A 31 -29.14 3.55 34.21
CA SER A 31 -29.70 4.86 33.96
C SER A 31 -28.61 5.73 33.36
N PHE A 32 -28.65 5.85 32.04
CA PHE A 32 -27.72 6.68 31.27
C PHE A 32 -27.68 8.14 31.77
N TRP A 33 -28.77 8.64 32.34
CA TRP A 33 -28.90 10.01 32.83
C TRP A 33 -28.38 10.24 34.25
N ILE A 34 -28.04 9.19 35.00
CA ILE A 34 -27.47 9.31 36.34
C ILE A 34 -25.94 9.33 36.18
N PRO A 35 -25.23 10.42 36.51
CA PRO A 35 -23.79 10.54 36.28
C PRO A 35 -22.95 9.38 36.86
N SER A 36 -23.36 8.79 37.98
CA SER A 36 -22.71 7.65 38.64
C SER A 36 -22.97 6.28 37.97
N MET A 37 -24.01 6.16 37.15
CA MET A 37 -24.39 4.93 36.43
C MET A 37 -24.21 5.07 34.91
N THR A 38 -23.72 6.21 34.44
CA THR A 38 -23.23 6.33 33.07
C THR A 38 -22.21 5.23 32.81
N PRO A 39 -22.27 4.51 31.69
CA PRO A 39 -21.14 3.72 31.21
C PRO A 39 -20.06 4.73 30.80
N SER A 40 -19.42 5.34 31.79
CA SER A 40 -18.28 6.20 31.62
C SER A 40 -17.28 5.38 30.83
N SER A 41 -17.05 5.78 29.57
CA SER A 41 -16.07 5.18 28.69
C SER A 41 -14.80 4.98 29.50
N LYS A 42 -14.51 3.74 29.91
CA LYS A 42 -13.35 3.40 30.73
C LYS A 42 -12.19 4.06 30.00
N LYS A 43 -11.54 5.07 30.63
CA LYS A 43 -10.47 5.84 30.02
C LYS A 43 -9.60 4.87 29.24
N SER A 44 -9.69 4.92 27.91
CA SER A 44 -9.03 3.93 27.07
C SER A 44 -7.57 3.98 27.44
N LYS A 45 -6.97 2.82 27.74
CA LYS A 45 -5.54 2.74 28.04
C LYS A 45 -4.84 3.20 26.76
N LEU A 46 -4.40 4.46 26.74
CA LEU A 46 -3.68 5.05 25.62
C LEU A 46 -2.41 4.22 25.43
N GLN A 47 -2.42 3.36 24.42
CA GLN A 47 -1.23 2.61 24.05
C GLN A 47 -0.26 3.60 23.43
N LYS A 48 1.01 3.50 23.84
CA LYS A 48 2.07 4.30 23.23
C LYS A 48 2.05 4.03 21.73
N PRO A 49 2.02 5.07 20.88
CA PRO A 49 2.10 4.88 19.45
C PRO A 49 3.40 4.16 19.11
N ASP A 50 3.32 3.27 18.12
CA ASP A 50 4.49 2.54 17.65
C ASP A 50 5.55 3.54 17.16
N ALA A 51 6.79 3.36 17.61
CA ALA A 51 7.93 4.18 17.20
C ALA A 51 8.50 3.74 15.84
N THR A 52 8.04 2.61 15.31
CA THR A 52 8.52 2.04 14.06
C THR A 52 7.91 2.79 12.88
N ILE A 53 8.76 3.33 12.00
CA ILE A 53 8.32 4.02 10.79
C ILE A 53 8.01 2.96 9.73
N TYR A 54 6.81 3.01 9.17
CA TYR A 54 6.35 2.06 8.16
C TYR A 54 6.30 2.69 6.76
N CYS A 55 6.57 1.89 5.73
CA CYS A 55 6.36 2.30 4.34
C CYS A 55 4.86 2.48 4.04
N PRO A 56 4.41 3.60 3.46
CA PRO A 56 2.98 3.90 3.26
C PRO A 56 2.28 2.93 2.28
N ILE A 57 3.04 2.27 1.40
CA ILE A 57 2.50 1.35 0.39
C ILE A 57 2.58 -0.11 0.86
N SER A 58 3.66 -0.49 1.53
CA SER A 58 3.93 -1.91 1.86
C SER A 58 3.79 -2.25 3.34
N GLN A 59 3.62 -1.25 4.21
CA GLN A 59 3.57 -1.38 5.67
C GLN A 59 4.79 -2.11 6.27
N ARG A 60 5.91 -2.17 5.54
CA ARG A 60 7.17 -2.73 6.03
C ARG A 60 7.92 -1.69 6.86
N PRO A 61 8.66 -2.10 7.90
CA PRO A 61 9.48 -1.20 8.68
C PRO A 61 10.58 -0.58 7.79
N LEU A 62 10.72 0.74 7.84
CA LEU A 62 11.62 1.53 7.01
C LEU A 62 12.71 2.14 7.90
N LYS A 63 13.98 1.91 7.56
CA LYS A 63 15.12 2.55 8.22
C LYS A 63 15.79 3.51 7.25
N VAL A 64 16.42 4.56 7.79
CA VAL A 64 17.16 5.56 6.98
C VAL A 64 18.24 4.91 6.12
N LYS A 65 18.85 3.81 6.58
CA LYS A 65 19.87 3.05 5.84
C LYS A 65 19.33 2.33 4.60
N ASP A 66 18.02 2.11 4.55
CA ASP A 66 17.36 1.42 3.43
C ASP A 66 16.83 2.41 2.38
N LEU A 67 16.92 3.72 2.67
CA LEU A 67 16.60 4.78 1.72
C LEU A 67 17.76 4.97 0.74
N ILE A 68 17.42 5.10 -0.52
CA ILE A 68 18.37 5.25 -1.63
C ILE A 68 17.95 6.49 -2.40
N ASP A 69 18.91 7.36 -2.66
CA ASP A 69 18.68 8.55 -3.49
C ASP A 69 18.49 8.11 -4.93
N VAL A 70 17.34 8.44 -5.52
CA VAL A 70 17.05 8.11 -6.92
C VAL A 70 17.50 9.26 -7.80
N LYS A 71 18.42 8.98 -8.74
CA LYS A 71 18.98 9.94 -9.68
C LYS A 71 18.44 9.66 -11.08
N PHE A 72 17.69 10.62 -11.60
CA PHE A 72 17.23 10.60 -12.98
C PHE A 72 18.13 11.47 -13.84
N THR A 73 18.67 10.91 -14.92
CA THR A 73 19.47 11.67 -15.89
C THR A 73 18.54 12.43 -16.82
N PRO A 74 18.58 13.78 -16.86
CA PRO A 74 17.71 14.57 -17.73
C PRO A 74 18.11 14.42 -19.19
N VAL A 75 17.13 14.47 -20.10
CA VAL A 75 17.39 14.52 -21.54
C VAL A 75 17.92 15.90 -21.94
N ASN A 76 19.09 15.94 -22.57
CA ASN A 76 19.68 17.18 -23.08
C ASN A 76 19.49 17.28 -24.60
N ASP A 77 18.26 17.56 -25.03
CA ASP A 77 17.97 17.91 -26.41
C ASP A 77 18.29 19.40 -26.64
N PRO A 78 19.19 19.75 -27.57
CA PRO A 78 19.57 21.14 -27.83
C PRO A 78 18.44 21.97 -28.45
N ASP A 79 17.46 21.33 -29.09
CA ASP A 79 16.35 22.01 -29.77
C ASP A 79 15.21 22.42 -28.84
N ASP A 80 15.05 21.75 -27.69
CA ASP A 80 13.89 21.92 -26.83
C ASP A 80 14.22 22.83 -25.63
N LYS A 81 14.25 24.16 -25.82
CA LYS A 81 14.54 25.15 -24.76
C LYS A 81 13.48 25.22 -23.65
N LYS A 82 12.46 24.36 -23.68
CA LYS A 82 11.40 24.27 -22.68
C LYS A 82 11.95 23.72 -21.37
N SER A 83 11.36 24.12 -20.26
CA SER A 83 11.70 23.57 -18.94
C SER A 83 11.42 22.06 -18.90
N ILE A 84 12.20 21.32 -18.12
CA ILE A 84 12.15 19.84 -18.01
C ILE A 84 10.72 19.33 -17.73
N HIS A 85 9.88 20.13 -17.05
CA HIS A 85 8.51 19.76 -16.70
C HIS A 85 7.53 19.78 -17.88
N VAL A 86 7.79 20.58 -18.91
CA VAL A 86 6.91 20.72 -20.09
C VAL A 86 7.29 19.73 -21.18
N ARG A 87 8.53 19.23 -21.16
CA ARG A 87 8.99 18.25 -22.16
C ARG A 87 8.24 16.93 -22.02
N GLU A 88 7.89 16.34 -23.16
CA GLU A 88 7.30 15.00 -23.23
C GLU A 88 8.34 13.95 -22.81
N ASN A 89 9.59 14.11 -23.25
CA ASN A 89 10.72 13.26 -22.91
C ASN A 89 11.60 13.98 -21.89
N ARG A 90 11.51 13.58 -20.62
CA ARG A 90 12.17 14.29 -19.50
C ARG A 90 13.48 13.63 -19.06
N TYR A 91 13.48 12.30 -19.02
CA TYR A 91 14.55 11.51 -18.44
C TYR A 91 15.01 10.40 -19.37
N MET A 92 16.29 10.05 -19.26
CA MET A 92 16.91 8.96 -20.00
C MET A 92 17.58 7.95 -19.06
N CYS A 93 17.77 6.74 -19.59
CA CYS A 93 18.59 5.69 -18.97
C CYS A 93 20.04 6.16 -18.85
N ALA A 94 20.67 5.93 -17.70
CA ALA A 94 22.05 6.35 -17.46
C ALA A 94 23.10 5.57 -18.30
N VAL A 95 22.72 4.47 -18.92
CA VAL A 95 23.64 3.56 -19.64
C VAL A 95 23.41 3.59 -21.14
N THR A 96 22.17 3.34 -21.58
CA THR A 96 21.82 3.33 -23.01
C THR A 96 21.38 4.68 -23.55
N HIS A 97 21.12 5.65 -22.67
CA HIS A 97 20.50 6.92 -23.03
C HIS A 97 19.12 6.78 -23.70
N ASP A 98 18.46 5.63 -23.54
CA ASP A 98 17.08 5.44 -23.99
C ASP A 98 16.13 6.31 -23.15
N ILE A 99 15.11 6.87 -23.81
CA ILE A 99 14.11 7.70 -23.16
C ILE A 99 13.26 6.86 -22.19
N LEU A 100 13.13 7.32 -20.95
CA LEU A 100 12.30 6.69 -19.93
C LEU A 100 10.86 7.16 -20.09
N SER A 101 10.00 6.27 -20.59
CA SER A 101 8.55 6.46 -20.67
C SER A 101 7.82 5.57 -19.65
N ASN A 102 6.57 5.88 -19.33
CA ASN A 102 5.76 5.12 -18.35
C ASN A 102 5.57 3.65 -18.74
N SER A 103 5.65 3.34 -20.04
CA SER A 103 5.53 1.96 -20.54
C SER A 103 6.80 1.13 -20.35
N VAL A 104 7.96 1.78 -20.18
CA VAL A 104 9.26 1.10 -20.13
C VAL A 104 9.52 0.59 -18.70
N PRO A 105 9.73 -0.71 -18.50
CA PRO A 105 10.13 -1.23 -17.19
C PRO A 105 11.51 -0.70 -16.81
N CYS A 106 11.61 -0.14 -15.62
CA CYS A 106 12.84 0.48 -15.11
C CYS A 106 13.22 -0.13 -13.76
N ALA A 107 14.52 -0.08 -13.44
CA ALA A 107 15.06 -0.43 -12.13
C ALA A 107 16.07 0.61 -11.66
N VAL A 108 16.21 0.72 -10.34
CA VAL A 108 17.20 1.54 -9.67
C VAL A 108 18.32 0.65 -9.17
N LEU A 109 19.56 1.11 -9.33
CA LEU A 109 20.74 0.46 -8.78
C LEU A 109 21.07 1.06 -7.41
N ARG A 110 20.97 0.26 -6.35
CA ARG A 110 21.22 0.68 -4.95
C ARG A 110 22.55 1.43 -4.74
N PRO A 111 23.70 1.04 -5.32
CA PRO A 111 24.99 1.65 -4.99
C PRO A 111 25.17 3.10 -5.45
N THR A 112 24.47 3.52 -6.50
CA THR A 112 24.64 4.84 -7.12
C THR A 112 23.35 5.66 -7.17
N GLY A 113 22.20 4.98 -7.14
CA GLY A 113 20.89 5.59 -7.30
C GLY A 113 20.45 5.75 -8.75
N ASP A 114 21.25 5.28 -9.71
CA ASP A 114 20.98 5.53 -11.13
C ASP A 114 19.81 4.68 -11.63
N VAL A 115 18.98 5.30 -12.48
CA VAL A 115 17.82 4.65 -13.11
C VAL A 115 18.23 4.05 -14.45
N VAL A 116 17.96 2.75 -14.60
CA VAL A 116 18.26 1.98 -15.81
C VAL A 116 17.04 1.24 -16.31
N THR A 117 16.97 0.97 -17.61
CA THR A 117 15.91 0.12 -18.18
C THR A 117 16.14 -1.33 -17.79
N MET A 118 15.06 -2.11 -17.71
CA MET A 118 15.19 -3.54 -17.41
C MET A 118 15.95 -4.31 -18.51
N GLU A 119 15.91 -3.84 -19.75
CA GLU A 119 16.72 -4.40 -20.82
C GLU A 119 18.22 -4.29 -20.54
N CYS A 120 18.67 -3.14 -20.03
CA CYS A 120 20.06 -2.96 -19.61
C CYS A 120 20.41 -3.93 -18.49
N VAL A 121 19.51 -4.09 -17.53
CA VAL A 121 19.73 -5.00 -16.40
C VAL A 121 19.89 -6.43 -16.89
N GLU A 122 19.05 -6.87 -17.82
CA GLU A 122 19.04 -8.24 -18.31
C GLU A 122 20.19 -8.57 -19.26
N LYS A 123 20.50 -7.67 -20.19
CA LYS A 123 21.51 -7.90 -21.23
C LYS A 123 22.93 -7.60 -20.74
N ILE A 124 23.10 -6.58 -19.91
CA ILE A 124 24.43 -6.06 -19.50
C ILE A 124 24.73 -6.47 -18.06
N ILE A 125 23.89 -6.07 -17.10
CA ILE A 125 24.22 -6.21 -15.67
C ILE A 125 24.16 -7.67 -15.19
N LYS A 126 23.19 -8.47 -15.65
CA LYS A 126 23.10 -9.89 -15.26
C LYS A 126 24.24 -10.74 -15.81
N LYS A 127 24.90 -10.30 -16.89
CA LYS A 127 26.04 -11.03 -17.49
C LYS A 127 27.29 -10.89 -16.63
N ASP A 128 27.64 -9.66 -16.28
CA ASP A 128 28.92 -9.36 -15.62
C ASP A 128 28.79 -9.08 -14.12
N TRP A 129 27.58 -8.85 -13.59
CA TRP A 129 27.30 -8.46 -12.20
C TRP A 129 28.12 -7.24 -11.72
N ILE A 130 28.36 -6.32 -12.64
CA ILE A 130 29.16 -5.11 -12.43
C ILE A 130 28.35 -3.88 -12.85
N HIS A 131 28.50 -2.80 -12.09
CA HIS A 131 27.89 -1.52 -12.40
C HIS A 131 28.53 -0.91 -13.64
N PRO A 132 27.75 -0.58 -14.69
CA PRO A 132 28.30 -0.14 -15.98
C PRO A 132 29.07 1.19 -15.92
N LEU A 133 28.69 2.10 -15.01
CA LEU A 133 29.30 3.44 -14.90
C LEU A 133 30.40 3.55 -13.83
N THR A 134 30.43 2.63 -12.86
CA THR A 134 31.26 2.78 -11.64
C THR A 134 32.07 1.53 -11.34
N SER A 135 31.89 0.48 -12.13
CA SER A 135 32.58 -0.82 -12.01
C SER A 135 32.45 -1.49 -10.63
N LYS A 136 31.49 -1.06 -9.80
CA LYS A 136 31.19 -1.68 -8.50
C LYS A 136 30.47 -3.01 -8.70
N LYS A 137 30.78 -4.01 -7.88
CA LYS A 137 30.07 -5.30 -7.89
C LYS A 137 28.62 -5.10 -7.48
N LEU A 138 27.69 -5.71 -8.23
CA LEU A 138 26.26 -5.68 -7.98
C LEU A 138 25.77 -7.06 -7.56
N THR A 139 24.79 -7.10 -6.66
CA THR A 139 24.04 -8.32 -6.35
C THR A 139 22.59 -8.20 -6.76
N ALA A 140 21.87 -9.33 -6.86
CA ALA A 140 20.45 -9.34 -7.20
C ALA A 140 19.59 -8.49 -6.24
N LYS A 141 20.03 -8.35 -4.98
CA LYS A 141 19.34 -7.54 -3.96
C LYS A 141 19.49 -6.04 -4.19
N ASP A 142 20.51 -5.62 -4.94
CA ASP A 142 20.82 -4.22 -5.22
C ASP A 142 20.05 -3.67 -6.42
N ILE A 143 19.38 -4.55 -7.16
CA ILE A 143 18.50 -4.20 -8.28
C ILE A 143 17.09 -4.04 -7.72
N ILE A 144 16.60 -2.80 -7.69
CA ILE A 144 15.25 -2.49 -7.22
C ILE A 144 14.38 -2.19 -8.42
N VAL A 145 13.50 -3.12 -8.76
CA VAL A 145 12.55 -2.95 -9.88
C VAL A 145 11.52 -1.89 -9.48
N MET A 146 11.39 -0.85 -10.29
CA MET A 146 10.38 0.18 -10.08
C MET A 146 9.02 -0.35 -10.51
N GLN A 147 8.01 -0.05 -9.69
CA GLN A 147 6.63 -0.36 -10.03
C GLN A 147 6.15 0.61 -11.10
N ARG A 148 5.48 0.08 -12.14
CA ARG A 148 4.90 0.91 -13.18
C ARG A 148 3.69 1.67 -12.63
N GLY A 149 3.60 2.95 -12.97
CA GLY A 149 2.48 3.80 -12.58
C GLY A 149 1.28 3.58 -13.50
N GLY A 150 0.20 3.02 -12.96
CA GLY A 150 -1.11 3.05 -13.60
C GLY A 150 -1.78 4.41 -13.41
N THR A 151 -2.28 5.01 -14.48
CA THR A 151 -3.14 6.19 -14.38
C THR A 151 -4.55 5.71 -14.03
N GLY A 152 -4.91 5.74 -12.75
CA GLY A 152 -6.23 5.38 -12.25
C GLY A 152 -6.15 4.63 -10.93
N TYR A 153 -7.26 4.58 -10.17
CA TYR A 153 -7.39 3.86 -8.89
C TYR A 153 -7.04 2.35 -8.96
N ALA A 154 -6.67 1.83 -10.12
CA ALA A 154 -6.19 0.48 -10.33
C ALA A 154 -4.66 0.47 -10.46
N LEU A 155 -4.01 -0.20 -9.52
CA LEU A 155 -2.59 -0.54 -9.62
C LEU A 155 -2.37 -1.48 -10.80
N THR A 156 -1.56 -1.08 -11.78
CA THR A 156 -1.25 -1.93 -12.94
C THR A 156 -0.42 -3.14 -12.50
N ASN A 157 -0.79 -4.33 -13.00
CA ASN A 157 -0.05 -5.60 -12.82
C ASN A 157 -0.14 -6.25 -11.42
N VAL A 158 -1.16 -5.93 -10.61
CA VAL A 158 -1.47 -6.65 -9.37
C VAL A 158 -2.86 -7.28 -9.45
N LYS A 159 -3.08 -8.43 -8.78
CA LYS A 159 -4.40 -9.06 -8.63
C LYS A 159 -5.37 -8.07 -7.97
N LEU A 160 -6.25 -7.46 -8.77
CA LEU A 160 -7.28 -6.55 -8.30
C LEU A 160 -8.42 -7.38 -7.69
N ASN A 161 -8.73 -7.13 -6.43
CA ASN A 161 -9.88 -7.71 -5.75
C ASN A 161 -10.91 -6.61 -5.51
N ALA A 162 -12.14 -6.81 -5.98
CA ALA A 162 -13.26 -5.94 -5.65
C ALA A 162 -13.99 -6.51 -4.42
N LYS A 163 -14.15 -5.70 -3.37
CA LYS A 163 -15.00 -6.02 -2.22
C LYS A 163 -16.25 -5.16 -2.29
N GLN A 164 -17.41 -5.80 -2.37
CA GLN A 164 -18.71 -5.12 -2.35
C GLN A 164 -19.30 -5.27 -0.95
N GLU A 165 -19.57 -4.15 -0.26
CA GLU A 165 -20.36 -4.14 0.97
C GLU A 165 -21.73 -3.52 0.68
N ARG A 166 -22.80 -4.23 1.08
CA ARG A 166 -24.18 -3.73 1.00
C ARG A 166 -24.64 -3.48 2.44
N PRO A 167 -25.20 -2.30 2.76
CA PRO A 167 -25.77 -2.07 4.07
C PRO A 167 -26.99 -2.97 4.26
N ALA A 168 -26.97 -3.80 5.31
CA ALA A 168 -28.15 -4.53 5.77
C ALA A 168 -28.83 -3.70 6.85
N LEU A 169 -30.05 -3.22 6.59
CA LEU A 169 -30.92 -2.67 7.63
C LEU A 169 -31.43 -3.85 8.47
N GLN A 170 -31.06 -3.88 9.76
CA GLN A 170 -31.68 -4.77 10.75
C GLN A 170 -33.11 -4.29 11.00
N ALA A 171 -34.08 -5.20 10.83
CA ALA A 171 -35.46 -5.05 11.28
C ALA A 171 -35.64 -5.66 12.67
#